data_AF-A0A934THJ5-F1
#
_entry.id   AF-A0A934THJ5-F1
#
_cell.length_a   1.000
_cell.length_b   1.000
_cell.length_c   1.000
_cell.angle_alpha   90.00
_cell.angle_beta   90.00
_cell.angle_gamma   90.00
#
_symmetry.space_group_name_H-M   'P 1'
#
loop_
_entity.id
_entity.type
_entity.pdbx_description
1 polymer ?
#
loop_
_entity_poly.entity_id
_entity_poly.type
_entity_poly.pdbx_seq_one_letter_code
_entity_poly.pdbx_strand_id
1 'polypeptide(L)'
;KEEVDTVIFWLTGYDKQSLQQQIGKNSDLKTFFTEAPQINPNASKITGVICGYRVEDIEDELMQKIRYLDKLIDELAKGKAMEKILRK
;
A
#
# COMPACT_ATOMS: atom_id res chain seq x y z
N LYS A 1 6.30 11.01 -7.90
CA LYS A 1 4.82 11.04 -7.84
C LYS A 1 4.22 9.85 -8.57
N GLU A 2 4.53 9.67 -9.87
CA GLU A 2 4.00 8.54 -10.65
C GLU A 2 4.37 7.16 -10.08
N GLU A 3 5.58 6.99 -9.53
CA GLU A 3 5.99 5.73 -8.90
C GLU A 3 5.19 5.44 -7.62
N VAL A 4 4.88 6.48 -6.83
CA VAL A 4 4.05 6.36 -5.63
C VAL A 4 2.62 5.99 -6.01
N ASP A 5 2.06 6.68 -7.01
CA ASP A 5 0.73 6.37 -7.53
C ASP A 5 0.69 4.91 -8.03
N THR A 6 1.74 4.45 -8.73
CA THR A 6 1.86 3.05 -9.20
C THR A 6 1.83 2.05 -8.06
N VAL A 7 2.55 2.31 -6.97
CA VAL A 7 2.53 1.47 -5.77
C VAL A 7 1.14 1.45 -5.13
N ILE A 8 0.49 2.60 -5.01
CA ILE A 8 -0.85 2.71 -4.44
C ILE A 8 -1.85 1.92 -5.30
N PHE A 9 -1.87 2.15 -6.61
CA PHE A 9 -2.76 1.45 -7.53
C PHE A 9 -2.55 -0.05 -7.50
N TRP A 10 -1.28 -0.49 -7.48
CA TRP A 10 -0.97 -1.91 -7.38
C TRP A 10 -1.48 -2.51 -6.07
N LEU A 11 -1.36 -1.82 -4.93
CA LEU A 11 -1.76 -2.34 -3.63
C LEU A 11 -3.27 -2.36 -3.45
N THR A 12 -3.97 -1.29 -3.83
CA THR A 12 -5.38 -1.05 -3.46
C THR A 12 -6.37 -1.26 -4.59
N GLY A 13 -5.89 -1.35 -5.83
CA GLY A 13 -6.74 -1.41 -7.01
C GLY A 13 -7.37 -0.06 -7.39
N TYR A 14 -7.02 1.03 -6.70
CA TYR A 14 -7.41 2.36 -7.15
C TYR A 14 -6.81 2.67 -8.52
N ASP A 15 -7.50 3.51 -9.26
CA ASP A 15 -6.98 4.21 -10.42
C ASP A 15 -6.74 5.69 -10.09
N LYS A 16 -6.27 6.44 -11.08
CA LYS A 16 -5.99 7.86 -10.91
C LYS A 16 -7.22 8.65 -10.48
N GLN A 17 -8.40 8.35 -11.02
CA GLN A 17 -9.60 9.13 -10.73
C GLN A 17 -10.10 8.86 -9.30
N SER A 18 -10.24 7.60 -8.94
CA SER A 18 -10.69 7.16 -7.62
C SER A 18 -9.71 7.56 -6.51
N LEU A 19 -8.39 7.50 -6.76
CA LEU A 19 -7.40 8.00 -5.81
C LEU A 19 -7.54 9.52 -5.59
N GLN A 20 -7.72 10.30 -6.66
CA GLN A 20 -7.94 11.75 -6.53
C GLN A 20 -9.25 12.07 -5.80
N GLN A 21 -10.30 11.26 -5.96
CA GLN A 21 -11.54 11.40 -5.19
C GLN A 21 -11.31 11.18 -3.70
N GLN A 22 -10.55 10.15 -3.31
CA GLN A 22 -10.22 9.92 -1.89
C GLN A 22 -9.42 11.09 -1.29
N ILE A 23 -8.46 11.63 -2.06
CA ILE A 23 -7.68 12.81 -1.64
C ILE A 23 -8.59 14.04 -1.50
N GLY A 24 -9.48 14.28 -2.47
CA GLY A 24 -10.41 15.42 -2.44
C GLY A 24 -11.43 15.35 -1.31
N LYS A 25 -11.84 14.14 -0.91
CA LYS A 25 -12.69 13.89 0.27
C LYS A 25 -11.95 14.06 1.60
N ASN A 26 -10.61 14.09 1.58
CA ASN A 26 -9.77 14.03 2.77
C ASN A 26 -10.12 12.82 3.66
N SER A 27 -10.31 11.66 3.02
CA SER A 27 -10.69 10.42 3.68
C SER A 27 -9.62 9.98 4.69
N ASP A 28 -10.05 9.47 5.85
CA ASP A 28 -9.14 8.80 6.77
C ASP A 28 -8.64 7.46 6.21
N LEU A 29 -7.58 6.91 6.81
CA LEU A 29 -6.98 5.66 6.33
C LEU A 29 -7.94 4.47 6.39
N LYS A 30 -8.84 4.44 7.39
CA LYS A 30 -9.83 3.37 7.52
C LYS A 30 -10.76 3.37 6.31
N THR A 31 -11.30 4.53 5.97
CA THR A 31 -12.19 4.74 4.83
C THR A 31 -11.44 4.45 3.53
N PHE A 32 -10.21 4.97 3.39
CA PHE A 32 -9.36 4.76 2.23
C PHE A 32 -9.14 3.27 1.92
N PHE A 33 -8.84 2.44 2.92
CA PHE A 33 -8.63 1.00 2.74
C PHE A 33 -9.93 0.18 2.70
N THR A 34 -11.03 0.69 3.27
CA THR A 34 -12.35 0.04 3.20
C THR A 34 -12.99 0.24 1.82
N GLU A 35 -12.82 1.42 1.22
CA GLU A 35 -13.32 1.74 -0.13
C GLU A 35 -12.35 1.32 -1.25
N ALA A 36 -11.19 0.73 -0.90
CA ALA A 36 -10.24 0.22 -1.88
C ALA A 36 -10.89 -0.86 -2.76
N PRO A 37 -10.91 -0.72 -4.10
CA PRO A 37 -11.62 -1.64 -4.99
C PRO A 37 -11.23 -3.10 -4.80
N GLN A 38 -9.92 -3.37 -4.69
CA GLN A 38 -9.41 -4.71 -4.43
C GLN A 38 -7.97 -4.64 -3.93
N ILE A 39 -7.74 -5.11 -2.71
CA ILE A 39 -6.36 -5.31 -2.23
C ILE A 39 -5.69 -6.41 -3.06
N ASN A 40 -4.47 -6.14 -3.51
CA ASN A 40 -3.73 -7.08 -4.35
C ASN A 40 -3.54 -8.43 -3.65
N PRO A 41 -3.82 -9.58 -4.29
CA PRO A 41 -3.56 -10.89 -3.70
C PRO A 41 -2.08 -11.11 -3.33
N ASN A 42 -1.16 -10.48 -4.06
CA ASN A 42 0.27 -10.52 -3.76
C ASN A 42 0.68 -9.64 -2.56
N ALA A 43 -0.23 -8.86 -1.97
CA ALA A 43 0.07 -8.08 -0.77
C ALA A 43 0.49 -8.98 0.41
N SER A 44 -0.03 -10.20 0.47
CA SER A 44 0.40 -11.25 1.42
C SER A 44 1.89 -11.61 1.34
N LYS A 45 2.55 -11.31 0.21
CA LYS A 45 4.00 -11.51 0.02
C LYS A 45 4.85 -10.34 0.53
N ILE A 46 4.22 -9.29 1.05
CA ILE A 46 4.93 -8.16 1.66
C ILE A 46 5.30 -8.56 3.09
N THR A 47 6.56 -8.93 3.28
CA THR A 47 7.07 -9.40 4.57
C THR A 47 8.25 -8.57 5.07
N GLY A 48 8.62 -8.81 6.32
CA GLY A 48 9.76 -8.20 6.99
C GLY A 48 9.37 -7.02 7.87
N VAL A 49 10.39 -6.29 8.32
CA VAL A 49 10.23 -5.23 9.33
C VAL A 49 9.97 -3.87 8.67
N ILE A 50 9.01 -3.12 9.22
CA ILE A 50 8.77 -1.70 8.96
C ILE A 50 8.34 -1.01 10.25
N CYS A 51 8.88 0.19 10.51
CA CYS A 51 8.57 0.96 11.73
C CYS A 51 8.68 0.17 13.05
N GLY A 52 9.56 -0.84 13.11
CA GLY A 52 9.77 -1.69 14.29
C GLY A 52 8.86 -2.92 14.41
N TYR A 53 7.92 -3.11 13.47
CA TYR A 53 6.99 -4.25 13.46
C TYR A 53 7.25 -5.17 12.28
N ARG A 54 7.07 -6.48 12.45
CA ARG A 54 7.01 -7.44 11.35
C ARG A 54 5.62 -7.41 10.75
N VAL A 55 5.50 -7.11 9.47
CA VAL A 55 4.19 -6.84 8.86
C VAL A 55 3.31 -8.09 8.84
N GLU A 56 3.92 -9.25 8.59
CA GLU A 56 3.22 -10.54 8.58
C GLU A 56 2.61 -10.93 9.93
N ASP A 57 3.11 -10.38 11.05
CA ASP A 57 2.67 -10.72 12.41
C ASP A 57 1.58 -9.75 12.93
N ILE A 58 1.16 -8.76 12.13
CA ILE A 58 0.14 -7.78 12.54
C ILE A 58 -1.24 -8.41 12.42
N GLU A 59 -1.93 -8.59 13.55
CA GLU A 59 -3.27 -9.19 13.61
C GLU A 59 -4.38 -8.23 13.14
N ASP A 60 -4.25 -6.94 13.41
CA ASP A 60 -5.24 -5.95 12.95
C ASP A 60 -5.09 -5.73 11.43
N GLU A 61 -6.11 -6.15 10.67
CA GLU A 61 -6.07 -6.11 9.21
C GLU A 61 -5.86 -4.71 8.63
N LEU A 62 -6.44 -3.67 9.26
CA LEU A 62 -6.30 -2.30 8.79
C LEU A 62 -4.86 -1.82 9.01
N MET A 63 -4.31 -2.04 10.20
CA MET A 63 -2.93 -1.72 10.53
C MET A 63 -1.97 -2.48 9.63
N GLN A 64 -2.24 -3.75 9.33
CA GLN A 64 -1.43 -4.53 8.40
C GLN A 64 -1.42 -3.92 7.00
N LYS A 65 -2.58 -3.52 6.47
CA LYS A 65 -2.71 -2.83 5.17
C LYS A 65 -1.96 -1.49 5.13
N ILE A 66 -2.04 -0.71 6.22
CA ILE A 66 -1.27 0.53 6.35
C ILE A 66 0.23 0.23 6.32
N ARG A 67 0.70 -0.79 7.06
CA ARG A 67 2.11 -1.18 7.06
C ARG A 67 2.60 -1.80 5.76
N TYR A 68 1.73 -2.44 4.99
CA TYR A 68 2.05 -2.82 3.62
C TYR A 68 2.40 -1.60 2.77
N LEU A 69 1.57 -0.55 2.82
CA LEU A 69 1.84 0.67 2.07
C LEU A 69 3.16 1.33 2.53
N ASP A 70 3.35 1.50 3.84
CA ASP A 70 4.59 2.05 4.41
C ASP A 70 5.82 1.27 3.91
N LYS A 71 5.73 -0.06 3.89
CA LYS A 71 6.82 -0.93 3.44
C LYS A 71 7.15 -0.71 1.97
N LEU A 72 6.14 -0.64 1.11
CA LEU A 72 6.35 -0.44 -0.33
C LEU A 72 6.95 0.95 -0.62
N ILE A 73 6.51 1.98 0.11
CA ILE A 73 7.06 3.33 0.00
C ILE A 73 8.50 3.41 0.54
N ASP A 74 8.81 2.73 1.65
CA ASP A 74 10.19 2.61 2.17
C ASP A 74 11.11 1.91 1.16
N GLU A 75 10.63 0.86 0.50
CA GLU A 75 11.37 0.16 -0.55
C GLU A 75 11.62 1.04 -1.78
N LEU A 76 10.62 1.84 -2.16
CA LEU A 76 10.74 2.82 -3.23
C LEU A 76 11.76 3.92 -2.87
N ALA A 77 11.69 4.47 -1.66
CA ALA A 77 12.61 5.49 -1.17
C ALA A 77 14.07 4.98 -1.10
N LYS A 78 14.25 3.66 -0.88
CA LYS A 78 15.56 2.98 -0.91
C LYS A 78 16.03 2.64 -2.32
N GLY A 79 15.31 3.06 -3.37
CA GLY A 79 15.70 2.83 -4.76
C GLY A 79 15.58 1.38 -5.21
N LYS A 80 14.74 0.56 -4.58
CA LYS A 80 14.49 -0.79 -5.08
C LYS A 80 13.78 -0.73 -6.45
N ALA A 81 14.09 -1.68 -7.31
CA ALA A 81 13.43 -1.81 -8.61
C ALA A 81 11.92 -2.06 -8.44
N MET A 82 11.10 -1.40 -9.27
CA MET A 82 9.64 -1.48 -9.22
C MET A 82 9.14 -2.92 -9.29
N GLU A 83 9.72 -3.79 -10.14
CA GLU A 83 9.34 -5.20 -10.22
C GLU A 83 9.42 -5.91 -8.87
N LYS A 84 10.51 -5.68 -8.11
CA LYS A 84 10.68 -6.23 -6.76
C LYS A 84 9.65 -5.65 -5.78
N ILE A 85 9.37 -4.35 -5.86
CA ILE A 85 8.37 -3.67 -5.01
C ILE A 85 6.99 -4.28 -5.25
N LEU A 86 6.60 -4.45 -6.52
CA LEU A 86 5.31 -5.01 -6.93
C LEU A 86 5.22 -6.54 -6.85
N ARG A 87 6.24 -7.19 -6.26
CA ARG A 87 6.35 -8.64 -6.09
C ARG A 87 6.13 -9.39 -7.43
N LYS A 88 6.68 -8.83 -8.50
CA LYS A 88 6.72 -9.38 -9.86
C LYS A 88 8.10 -9.97 -10.17
#